data_AF-A0A3M7GJM6-F1
#
_entry.id   AF-A0A3M7GJM6-F1
#
_cell.length_a   1.000
_cell.length_b   1.000
_cell.length_c   1.000
_cell.angle_alpha   90.00
_cell.angle_beta   90.00
_cell.angle_gamma   90.00
#
_symmetry.space_group_name_H-M   'P 1'
#
loop_
_entity.id
_entity.type
_entity.pdbx_description
1 polymer ?
#
loop_
_entity_poly.entity_id
_entity_poly.type
_entity_poly.pdbx_seq_one_letter_code
_entity_poly.pdbx_strand_id
1 'polypeptide(L)'
;MKLSSVKTFAVTVVTAIAIPRLNLLAREDPSYVPVTFVDAPNGNVTCGDVVYTEQDIYHAVAWGTLLQDADQTRGNASFPHPFTHGEVFGLPDKCGEVGDPNLQEYPVQQGWMYNGTALDDTENFDRVVYLHTKGETDSLYNHPQATFCGVVTKTWAPGKGLVLCTWEGCCDP
;
A
#
# COMPACT_ATOMS: atom_id res chain seq x y z
N MET A 1 -59.97 55.38 22.12
CA MET A 1 -59.51 54.05 21.65
C MET A 1 -59.03 54.25 20.21
N LYS A 2 -57.72 54.39 19.93
CA LYS A 2 -56.71 53.33 19.63
C LYS A 2 -57.26 52.34 18.58
N LEU A 3 -56.64 52.15 17.41
CA LEU A 3 -55.27 51.65 17.24
C LEU A 3 -54.57 52.20 15.98
N SER A 4 -53.29 52.54 16.16
CA SER A 4 -52.31 52.81 15.10
C SER A 4 -51.73 51.50 14.58
N SER A 5 -51.74 51.28 13.26
CA SER A 5 -51.09 50.12 12.63
C SER A 5 -49.59 50.34 12.50
N VAL A 6 -48.80 49.58 13.26
CA VAL A 6 -47.35 49.50 13.11
C VAL A 6 -47.05 48.40 12.09
N LYS A 7 -46.36 48.74 10.99
CA LYS A 7 -45.83 47.75 10.03
C LYS A 7 -44.44 47.31 10.52
N THR A 8 -44.37 46.10 11.06
CA THR A 8 -43.12 45.46 11.48
C THR A 8 -42.38 44.94 10.24
N PHE A 9 -41.19 45.48 9.97
CA PHE A 9 -40.25 44.92 9.01
C PHE A 9 -39.56 43.70 9.65
N ALA A 10 -39.79 42.51 9.09
CA ALA A 10 -39.05 41.32 9.47
C ALA A 10 -37.71 41.28 8.71
N VAL A 11 -36.61 41.39 9.44
CA VAL A 11 -35.25 41.19 8.90
C VAL A 11 -34.93 39.70 9.03
N THR A 12 -34.96 38.98 7.92
CA THR A 12 -34.55 37.58 7.86
C THR A 12 -33.02 37.52 7.81
N VAL A 13 -32.38 37.25 8.94
CA VAL A 13 -30.94 36.95 8.98
C VAL A 13 -30.75 35.53 8.45
N VAL A 14 -30.31 35.40 7.20
CA VAL A 14 -29.84 34.13 6.66
C VAL A 14 -28.46 33.87 7.23
N THR A 15 -28.40 33.14 8.34
CA THR A 15 -27.14 32.58 8.82
C THR A 15 -26.70 31.50 7.85
N ALA A 16 -25.75 31.84 6.97
CA ALA A 16 -24.97 30.86 6.24
C ALA A 16 -24.19 30.03 7.28
N ILE A 17 -24.71 28.86 7.62
CA ILE A 17 -23.92 27.82 8.27
C ILE A 17 -22.83 27.42 7.27
N ALA A 18 -21.67 28.05 7.40
CA ALA A 18 -20.44 27.52 6.84
C ALA A 18 -20.25 26.15 7.49
N ILE A 19 -20.62 25.08 6.77
CA ILE A 19 -20.28 23.73 7.18
C ILE A 19 -18.75 23.75 7.28
N PRO A 20 -18.17 23.58 8.47
CA PRO A 20 -16.73 23.46 8.58
C PRO A 20 -16.34 22.34 7.63
N ARG A 21 -15.47 22.64 6.66
CA ARG A 21 -14.74 21.61 5.93
C ARG A 21 -13.81 20.94 6.95
N LEU A 22 -14.37 20.11 7.82
CA LEU A 22 -13.59 19.06 8.45
C LEU A 22 -12.88 18.36 7.29
N ASN A 23 -11.56 18.30 7.38
CA ASN A 23 -10.75 17.40 6.56
C ASN A 23 -11.55 16.13 6.34
N LEU A 24 -11.87 15.83 5.09
CA LEU A 24 -12.58 14.64 4.70
C LEU A 24 -11.65 13.46 4.99
N LEU A 25 -11.67 13.09 6.27
CA LEU A 25 -11.22 11.90 6.98
C LEU A 25 -10.09 11.13 6.29
N ALA A 26 -8.91 11.14 6.90
CA ALA A 26 -8.05 9.96 6.84
C ALA A 26 -8.94 8.76 7.23
N ARG A 27 -9.19 7.86 6.27
CA ARG A 27 -9.93 6.64 6.54
C ARG A 27 -9.14 5.90 7.63
N GLU A 28 -9.82 5.49 8.70
CA GLU A 28 -9.17 4.70 9.74
C GLU A 28 -8.59 3.44 9.11
N ASP A 29 -7.33 3.16 9.45
CA ASP A 29 -6.65 1.96 8.99
C ASP A 29 -7.47 0.71 9.34
N PRO A 30 -7.46 -0.33 8.50
CA PRO A 30 -8.08 -1.59 8.86
C PRO A 30 -7.44 -2.14 10.14
N SER A 31 -8.24 -2.88 10.92
CA SER A 31 -7.73 -3.58 12.10
C SER A 31 -6.58 -4.49 11.72
N TYR A 32 -5.46 -4.37 12.43
CA TYR A 32 -4.34 -5.28 12.24
C TYR A 32 -4.71 -6.67 12.76
N VAL A 33 -4.76 -7.65 11.85
CA VAL A 33 -4.84 -9.07 12.18
C VAL A 33 -3.60 -9.77 11.65
N PRO A 34 -3.13 -10.86 12.30
CA PRO A 34 -2.01 -11.63 11.76
C PRO A 34 -2.31 -12.08 10.33
N VAL A 35 -1.28 -12.06 9.47
CA VAL A 35 -1.34 -12.60 8.10
C VAL A 35 -0.49 -13.86 8.06
N THR A 36 -1.07 -14.94 7.53
CA THR A 36 -0.34 -16.18 7.27
C THR A 36 0.51 -15.99 6.02
N PHE A 37 1.82 -16.13 6.19
CA PHE A 37 2.78 -15.82 5.15
C PHE A 37 3.30 -17.09 4.50
N VAL A 38 2.95 -17.31 3.24
CA VAL A 38 3.40 -18.47 2.46
C VAL A 38 4.74 -18.15 1.84
N ASP A 39 5.68 -19.07 1.99
CA ASP A 39 7.05 -18.96 1.53
C ASP A 39 7.74 -17.65 1.97
N ALA A 40 7.60 -17.35 3.25
CA ALA A 40 8.31 -16.24 3.88
C ALA A 40 9.81 -16.25 3.49
N PRO A 41 10.44 -15.06 3.39
CA PRO A 41 11.87 -14.98 3.09
C PRO A 41 12.67 -15.80 4.11
N ASN A 42 13.72 -16.47 3.63
CA ASN A 42 14.67 -17.21 4.46
C ASN A 42 15.93 -16.36 4.66
N GLY A 43 15.84 -15.35 5.53
CA GLY A 43 16.87 -14.35 5.77
C GLY A 43 16.57 -12.96 5.21
N ASN A 44 17.54 -12.06 5.40
CA ASN A 44 17.45 -10.68 4.94
C ASN A 44 17.56 -10.57 3.42
N VAL A 45 16.91 -9.56 2.86
CA VAL A 45 16.93 -9.25 1.41
C VAL A 45 17.67 -7.94 1.19
N THR A 46 18.64 -7.93 0.28
CA THR A 46 19.43 -6.74 -0.05
C THR A 46 19.01 -6.15 -1.39
N CYS A 47 18.66 -4.87 -1.39
CA CYS A 47 18.30 -4.04 -2.55
C CYS A 47 19.23 -2.83 -2.59
N GLY A 48 20.14 -2.73 -3.57
CA GLY A 48 21.17 -1.69 -3.51
C GLY A 48 22.04 -1.83 -2.27
N ASP A 49 22.16 -0.73 -1.53
CA ASP A 49 22.83 -0.64 -0.23
C ASP A 49 21.87 -0.87 0.96
N VAL A 50 20.59 -1.14 0.68
CA VAL A 50 19.55 -1.30 1.70
C VAL A 50 19.35 -2.79 2.01
N VAL A 51 19.36 -3.13 3.29
CA VAL A 51 19.09 -4.48 3.78
C VAL A 51 17.77 -4.47 4.52
N TYR A 52 16.82 -5.27 4.03
CA TYR A 52 15.52 -5.49 4.65
C TYR A 52 15.54 -6.77 5.46
N THR A 53 15.06 -6.68 6.71
CA THR A 53 14.90 -7.83 7.58
C THR A 53 13.64 -8.61 7.22
N GLU A 54 13.54 -9.86 7.69
CA GLU A 54 12.30 -10.65 7.59
C GLU A 54 11.11 -9.90 8.20
N GLN A 55 11.33 -9.14 9.27
CA GLN A 55 10.28 -8.35 9.92
C GLN A 55 9.80 -7.18 9.06
N ASP A 56 10.71 -6.48 8.37
CA ASP A 56 10.35 -5.39 7.46
C ASP A 56 9.47 -5.91 6.31
N ILE A 57 9.86 -7.05 5.74
CA ILE A 57 9.14 -7.73 4.66
C ILE A 57 7.78 -8.22 5.16
N TYR A 58 7.73 -8.83 6.35
CA TYR A 58 6.48 -9.29 6.96
C TYR A 58 5.50 -8.13 7.17
N HIS A 59 5.96 -7.02 7.75
CA HIS A 59 5.10 -5.84 7.95
C HIS A 59 4.59 -5.28 6.62
N ALA A 60 5.44 -5.19 5.60
CA ALA A 60 5.05 -4.67 4.30
C ALA A 60 3.98 -5.53 3.63
N VAL A 61 4.16 -6.87 3.59
CA VAL A 61 3.15 -7.75 3.01
C VAL A 61 1.89 -7.79 3.87
N ALA A 62 2.00 -7.88 5.19
CA ALA A 62 0.83 -7.89 6.06
C ALA A 62 -0.04 -6.65 5.84
N TRP A 63 0.56 -5.46 5.80
CA TRP A 63 -0.20 -4.24 5.53
C TRP A 63 -0.75 -4.15 4.11
N GLY A 64 0.00 -4.60 3.10
CA GLY A 64 -0.53 -4.72 1.75
C GLY A 64 -1.77 -5.60 1.70
N THR A 65 -1.71 -6.80 2.26
CA THR A 65 -2.83 -7.75 2.34
C THR A 65 -4.06 -7.14 3.01
N LEU A 66 -3.89 -6.54 4.20
CA LEU A 66 -5.00 -5.97 4.96
C LEU A 66 -5.65 -4.75 4.27
N LEU A 67 -4.85 -3.93 3.59
CA LEU A 67 -5.35 -2.81 2.82
C LEU A 67 -6.11 -3.28 1.58
N GLN A 68 -5.61 -4.30 0.88
CA GLN A 68 -6.28 -4.93 -0.25
C GLN A 68 -7.65 -5.52 0.17
N ASP A 69 -7.70 -6.24 1.29
CA ASP A 69 -8.95 -6.77 1.86
C ASP A 69 -9.97 -5.68 2.21
N ALA A 70 -9.49 -4.52 2.66
CA ALA A 70 -10.32 -3.40 3.06
C ALA A 70 -10.72 -2.47 1.90
N ASP A 71 -10.28 -2.73 0.66
CA ASP A 71 -10.35 -1.79 -0.46
C ASP A 71 -9.78 -0.41 -0.06
N GLN A 72 -8.62 -0.42 0.60
CA GLN A 72 -7.91 0.76 1.06
C GLN A 72 -6.57 0.89 0.36
N THR A 73 -6.13 2.12 0.16
CA THR A 73 -4.84 2.43 -0.42
C THR A 73 -4.17 3.60 0.31
N ARG A 74 -2.84 3.71 0.16
CA ARG A 74 -1.98 4.69 0.81
C ARG A 74 -1.05 5.36 -0.20
N GLY A 75 -0.76 6.63 0.10
CA GLY A 75 0.16 7.45 -0.69
C GLY A 75 -0.42 7.86 -2.05
N ASN A 76 0.32 8.71 -2.76
CA ASN A 76 -0.11 9.23 -4.06
C ASN A 76 -0.20 8.14 -5.15
N ALA A 77 0.62 7.09 -5.03
CA ALA A 77 0.61 5.95 -5.94
C ALA A 77 -0.52 4.93 -5.65
N SER A 78 -1.30 5.12 -4.57
CA SER A 78 -2.42 4.25 -4.21
C SER A 78 -2.01 2.79 -3.94
N PHE A 79 -1.00 2.56 -3.09
CA PHE A 79 -0.59 1.20 -2.68
C PHE A 79 -1.52 0.60 -1.62
N PRO A 80 -1.76 -0.72 -1.59
CA PRO A 80 -1.32 -1.70 -2.58
C PRO A 80 -2.09 -1.54 -3.89
N HIS A 81 -1.44 -1.93 -4.98
CA HIS A 81 -2.08 -2.04 -6.28
C HIS A 81 -1.47 -3.19 -7.08
N PRO A 82 -2.16 -3.65 -8.15
CA PRO A 82 -1.61 -4.70 -9.00
C PRO A 82 -0.22 -4.35 -9.51
N PHE A 83 0.65 -5.35 -9.44
CA PHE A 83 2.02 -5.28 -9.94
C PHE A 83 1.99 -5.40 -11.46
N THR A 84 2.12 -4.26 -12.13
CA THR A 84 1.92 -4.10 -13.58
C THR A 84 3.13 -3.52 -14.31
N HIS A 85 4.24 -3.31 -13.60
CA HIS A 85 5.43 -2.69 -14.16
C HIS A 85 6.06 -3.58 -15.26
N GLY A 86 6.42 -2.97 -16.40
CA GLY A 86 7.04 -3.65 -17.53
C GLY A 86 8.52 -3.94 -17.30
N GLU A 87 9.02 -5.01 -17.93
CA GLU A 87 10.38 -5.56 -17.78
C GLU A 87 10.70 -5.96 -16.34
N VAL A 88 10.03 -7.03 -15.88
CA VAL A 88 10.32 -7.68 -14.60
C VAL A 88 11.23 -8.86 -14.84
N PHE A 89 12.38 -8.86 -14.18
CA PHE A 89 13.34 -9.95 -14.27
C PHE A 89 13.28 -10.81 -13.01
N GLY A 90 12.95 -12.10 -13.18
CA GLY A 90 13.24 -13.14 -12.21
C GLY A 90 12.16 -13.47 -11.17
N LEU A 91 10.91 -13.01 -11.29
CA LEU A 91 9.86 -13.41 -10.35
C LEU A 91 9.74 -14.94 -10.27
N PRO A 92 9.59 -15.53 -9.07
CA PRO A 92 9.41 -16.97 -8.92
C PRO A 92 8.11 -17.46 -9.57
N ASP A 93 8.14 -18.65 -10.20
CA ASP A 93 6.98 -19.24 -10.92
C ASP A 93 5.69 -19.32 -10.09
N LYS A 94 5.81 -19.43 -8.76
CA LYS A 94 4.68 -19.48 -7.81
C LYS A 94 3.86 -18.18 -7.75
N CYS A 95 4.38 -17.08 -8.30
CA CYS A 95 3.81 -15.74 -8.18
C CYS A 95 2.81 -15.39 -9.27
N GLY A 96 2.45 -16.35 -10.12
CA GLY A 96 1.58 -16.09 -11.26
C GLY A 96 2.26 -15.19 -12.29
N GLU A 97 1.44 -14.54 -13.10
CA GLU A 97 1.89 -13.69 -14.19
C GLU A 97 1.86 -12.21 -13.78
N VAL A 98 2.80 -11.41 -14.28
CA VAL A 98 2.77 -9.95 -14.12
C VAL A 98 1.48 -9.41 -14.72
N GLY A 99 0.79 -8.54 -13.96
CA GLY A 99 -0.53 -8.04 -14.32
C GLY A 99 -1.70 -8.87 -13.79
N ASP A 100 -1.47 -9.98 -13.08
CA ASP A 100 -2.52 -10.63 -12.28
C ASP A 100 -3.08 -9.62 -11.26
N PRO A 101 -4.42 -9.42 -11.19
CA PRO A 101 -5.03 -8.49 -10.24
C PRO A 101 -4.84 -8.88 -8.77
N ASN A 102 -4.39 -10.10 -8.46
CA ASN A 102 -4.06 -10.57 -7.12
C ASN A 102 -2.56 -10.47 -6.82
N LEU A 103 -1.71 -10.29 -7.84
CA LEU A 103 -0.29 -10.03 -7.66
C LEU A 103 -0.12 -8.54 -7.37
N GLN A 104 0.08 -8.20 -6.11
CA GLN A 104 0.17 -6.82 -5.64
C GLN A 104 1.61 -6.43 -5.34
N GLU A 105 1.85 -5.12 -5.34
CA GLU A 105 3.05 -4.53 -4.77
C GLU A 105 2.73 -3.55 -3.63
N TYR A 106 3.62 -3.50 -2.65
CA TYR A 106 3.53 -2.56 -1.54
C TYR A 106 4.94 -2.07 -1.11
N PRO A 107 5.13 -0.79 -0.76
CA PRO A 107 6.46 -0.29 -0.39
C PRO A 107 6.99 -0.96 0.88
N VAL A 108 8.28 -1.30 0.88
CA VAL A 108 8.98 -1.82 2.06
C VAL A 108 9.93 -0.76 2.63
N GLN A 109 9.98 -0.66 3.97
CA GLN A 109 10.80 0.29 4.70
C GLN A 109 11.47 -0.39 5.88
N GLN A 110 12.67 0.07 6.24
CA GLN A 110 13.37 -0.44 7.41
C GLN A 110 12.68 0.04 8.70
N GLY A 111 12.42 -0.90 9.60
CA GLY A 111 11.95 -0.65 10.96
C GLY A 111 10.46 -0.36 11.11
N TRP A 112 9.72 -0.07 10.03
CA TRP A 112 8.27 0.19 10.12
C TRP A 112 7.52 -0.01 8.80
N MET A 113 6.18 0.08 8.86
CA MET A 113 5.31 0.01 7.69
C MET A 113 5.26 1.34 6.93
N TYR A 114 5.13 1.28 5.60
CA TYR A 114 4.77 2.46 4.81
C TYR A 114 3.37 2.95 5.22
N ASN A 115 3.23 4.24 5.53
CA ASN A 115 1.98 4.84 6.01
C ASN A 115 1.40 5.90 5.05
N GLY A 116 1.85 5.93 3.79
CA GLY A 116 1.34 6.90 2.82
C GLY A 116 1.99 8.28 2.91
N THR A 117 3.00 8.47 3.76
CA THR A 117 3.83 9.68 3.73
C THR A 117 4.46 9.82 2.35
N ALA A 118 4.40 11.03 1.81
CA ALA A 118 5.16 11.39 0.62
C ALA A 118 6.63 11.35 1.02
N LEU A 119 7.30 10.24 0.74
CA LEU A 119 8.71 10.33 0.44
C LEU A 119 8.76 10.94 -0.96
N ASP A 120 9.68 11.87 -1.17
CA ASP A 120 9.72 12.79 -2.32
C ASP A 120 9.84 12.09 -3.69
N ASP A 121 9.90 10.76 -3.72
CA ASP A 121 10.02 9.94 -4.92
C ASP A 121 9.34 8.57 -4.76
N THR A 122 8.05 8.49 -5.10
CA THR A 122 7.30 7.23 -5.08
C THR A 122 7.75 6.23 -6.16
N GLU A 123 8.49 6.70 -7.18
CA GLU A 123 9.02 5.84 -8.23
C GLU A 123 10.26 5.04 -7.80
N ASN A 124 10.89 5.41 -6.68
CA ASN A 124 12.15 4.83 -6.22
C ASN A 124 12.03 3.96 -4.95
N PHE A 125 10.84 3.61 -4.47
CA PHE A 125 10.76 2.62 -3.37
C PHE A 125 11.04 1.22 -3.86
N ASP A 126 11.84 0.52 -3.09
CA ASP A 126 11.80 -0.93 -3.08
C ASP A 126 10.43 -1.39 -2.59
N ARG A 127 9.92 -2.44 -3.21
CA ARG A 127 8.56 -2.93 -2.96
C ARG A 127 8.59 -4.42 -2.72
N VAL A 128 7.82 -4.88 -1.74
CA VAL A 128 7.47 -6.29 -1.69
C VAL A 128 6.47 -6.57 -2.81
N VAL A 129 6.64 -7.70 -3.48
CA VAL A 129 5.64 -8.27 -4.37
C VAL A 129 5.04 -9.47 -3.63
N TYR A 130 3.72 -9.58 -3.66
CA TYR A 130 3.02 -10.69 -3.04
C TYR A 130 1.76 -11.05 -3.82
N LEU A 131 1.41 -12.33 -3.79
CA LEU A 131 0.17 -12.84 -4.37
C LEU A 131 -0.84 -13.05 -3.24
N HIS A 132 -1.99 -12.39 -3.33
CA HIS A 132 -3.09 -12.55 -2.38
C HIS A 132 -4.44 -12.40 -3.10
N THR A 133 -5.31 -13.41 -2.93
CA THR A 133 -6.70 -13.29 -3.35
C THR A 133 -7.52 -12.69 -2.22
N LYS A 134 -8.24 -11.61 -2.49
CA LYS A 134 -9.07 -10.94 -1.48
C LYS A 134 -10.00 -11.91 -0.74
N GLY A 135 -9.97 -11.86 0.60
CA GLY A 135 -10.78 -12.71 1.48
C GLY A 135 -10.30 -14.16 1.57
N GLU A 136 -9.18 -14.51 0.95
CA GLU A 136 -8.54 -15.81 1.10
C GLU A 136 -7.85 -15.92 2.46
N THR A 137 -8.16 -16.99 3.18
CA THR A 137 -7.63 -17.24 4.52
C THR A 137 -7.03 -18.63 4.63
N ASP A 138 -6.03 -18.78 5.49
CA ASP A 138 -5.48 -20.10 5.81
C ASP A 138 -6.49 -20.97 6.56
N SER A 139 -6.37 -22.29 6.42
CA SER A 139 -7.32 -23.26 6.97
C SER A 139 -7.17 -23.54 8.46
N LEU A 140 -6.07 -23.12 9.09
CA LEU A 140 -5.73 -23.47 10.47
C LEU A 140 -6.15 -22.38 11.47
N TYR A 141 -5.88 -21.13 11.13
CA TYR A 141 -6.11 -19.95 11.97
C TYR A 141 -7.13 -18.98 11.40
N ASN A 142 -7.58 -19.19 10.15
CA ASN A 142 -8.50 -18.28 9.47
C ASN A 142 -7.93 -16.85 9.41
N HIS A 143 -6.62 -16.72 9.24
CA HIS A 143 -5.95 -15.46 8.97
C HIS A 143 -5.89 -15.22 7.46
N PRO A 144 -5.94 -13.96 6.99
CA PRO A 144 -5.62 -13.66 5.59
C PRO A 144 -4.28 -14.28 5.20
N GLN A 145 -4.19 -14.80 3.98
CA GLN A 145 -3.01 -15.53 3.51
C GLN A 145 -2.39 -14.84 2.30
N ALA A 146 -1.07 -14.61 2.32
CA ALA A 146 -0.35 -14.04 1.19
C ALA A 146 0.92 -14.83 0.88
N THR A 147 1.21 -15.01 -0.41
CA THR A 147 2.44 -15.65 -0.89
C THR A 147 3.49 -14.60 -1.20
N PHE A 148 4.65 -14.69 -0.54
CA PHE A 148 5.75 -13.78 -0.80
C PHE A 148 6.43 -14.09 -2.13
N CYS A 149 6.57 -13.06 -2.96
CA CYS A 149 7.11 -13.16 -4.32
C CYS A 149 8.48 -12.54 -4.52
N GLY A 150 8.98 -11.83 -3.51
CA GLY A 150 10.27 -11.16 -3.54
C GLY A 150 10.15 -9.69 -3.18
N VAL A 151 11.31 -9.06 -3.09
CA VAL A 151 11.40 -7.59 -3.05
C VAL A 151 11.94 -7.17 -4.41
N VAL A 152 11.37 -6.11 -4.99
CA VAL A 152 11.82 -5.54 -6.25
C VAL A 152 12.34 -4.13 -6.05
N THR A 153 13.35 -3.76 -6.83
CA THR A 153 13.98 -2.45 -6.79
C THR A 153 14.15 -1.88 -8.20
N LYS A 154 14.18 -0.55 -8.29
CA LYS A 154 14.59 0.18 -9.50
C LYS A 154 16.10 0.44 -9.53
N THR A 155 16.79 0.34 -8.39
CA THR A 155 18.19 0.74 -8.19
C THR A 155 19.17 0.08 -9.17
N TRP A 156 18.86 -1.14 -9.64
CA TRP A 156 19.69 -1.90 -10.58
C TRP A 156 18.96 -2.28 -11.88
N ALA A 157 17.76 -1.73 -12.09
CA ALA A 157 16.98 -2.07 -13.26
C ALA A 157 17.50 -1.32 -14.50
N PRO A 158 17.78 -2.02 -15.62
CA PRO A 158 18.05 -1.34 -16.87
C PRO A 158 16.81 -0.55 -17.32
N GLY A 159 17.00 0.72 -17.72
CA GLY A 159 15.92 1.54 -18.26
C GLY A 159 14.86 1.93 -17.22
N LYS A 160 13.61 1.49 -17.43
CA LYS A 160 12.45 1.79 -16.56
C LYS A 160 11.90 0.56 -15.84
N GLY A 161 12.59 -0.58 -15.91
CA GLY A 161 12.13 -1.85 -15.33
C GLY A 161 12.24 -1.92 -13.80
N LEU A 162 11.87 -3.08 -13.27
CA LEU A 162 12.10 -3.47 -11.87
C LEU A 162 12.80 -4.82 -11.84
N VAL A 163 13.72 -4.99 -10.90
CA VAL A 163 14.49 -6.22 -10.75
C VAL A 163 14.33 -6.77 -9.34
N LEU A 164 14.37 -8.09 -9.19
CA LEU A 164 14.41 -8.68 -7.86
C LEU A 164 15.67 -8.22 -7.11
N CYS A 165 15.48 -7.79 -5.88
CA CYS A 165 16.55 -7.68 -4.91
C CYS A 165 17.18 -9.06 -4.72
N THR A 166 18.51 -9.11 -4.57
CA THR A 166 19.38 -10.29 -4.71
C THR A 166 19.58 -10.84 -6.13
N TRP A 167 19.05 -10.18 -7.19
CA TRP A 167 19.50 -10.46 -8.55
C TRP A 167 20.97 -10.04 -8.73
N GLU A 168 21.87 -11.04 -8.81
CA GLU A 168 23.30 -10.83 -9.09
C GLU A 168 23.58 -10.45 -10.56
N GLY A 169 22.56 -10.32 -11.41
CA GLY A 169 22.71 -10.08 -12.85
C GLY A 169 23.08 -8.65 -13.25
N CYS A 170 23.34 -7.75 -12.31
CA CYS A 170 23.83 -6.41 -12.60
C CYS A 170 24.99 -6.08 -11.66
N CYS A 171 26.19 -6.44 -12.09
CA CYS A 171 27.50 -5.84 -11.83
C CYS A 171 28.58 -6.85 -12.22
N ASP A 172 28.83 -7.03 -13.53
CA ASP A 172 30.22 -7.22 -13.94
C ASP A 172 30.84 -5.81 -13.95
N PRO A 173 31.96 -5.57 -13.25
CA PRO A 173 32.58 -4.25 -13.13
C PRO A 173 33.07 -3.66 -14.45
#